data_AF-A0A0M0JI70-F1
#
_entry.id   AF-A0A0M0JI70-F1
#
_cell.length_a   1.000
_cell.length_b   1.000
_cell.length_c   1.000
_cell.angle_alpha   90.00
_cell.angle_beta   90.00
_cell.angle_gamma   90.00
#
_symmetry.space_group_name_H-M   'P 1'
#
loop_
_entity.id
_entity.type
_entity.pdbx_description
1 polymer ?
#
loop_
_entity_poly.entity_id
_entity_poly.type
_entity_poly.pdbx_seq_one_letter_code
_entity_poly.pdbx_strand_id
1 'polypeptide(L)'
;AAKKGEDVAAKSTKAPLSPKIQWDHFKKHRKAGIEATTVFARIAGTEAWFEVGDVSAAPPGAVAGAVQVQKRLILEHAVRVHPQLLPKARELEAGYAVGSTTQPLQKVEPIDAAEAGFEGRADASGRYGKSQAEILEREASSLQAASKPAGGKGKGGFPGGGTGPAARKGPAGAGRGD
;
A
#
# COMPACT_ATOMS: atom_id res chain seq x y z
N ALA A 1 37.15 -30.39 -20.97
CA ALA A 1 36.21 -30.34 -19.84
C ALA A 1 35.69 -28.91 -19.68
N ALA A 2 34.38 -28.80 -19.44
CA ALA A 2 33.65 -27.65 -18.86
C ALA A 2 34.46 -26.84 -17.82
N LYS A 3 34.26 -25.55 -17.52
CA LYS A 3 33.13 -24.62 -17.70
C LYS A 3 33.66 -23.18 -17.53
N LYS A 4 33.02 -22.27 -18.25
CA LYS A 4 33.08 -20.81 -18.19
C LYS A 4 32.28 -20.28 -16.97
N GLY A 5 32.70 -19.14 -16.40
CA GLY A 5 32.03 -18.35 -15.36
C GLY A 5 33.10 -17.78 -14.43
N GLU A 6 33.61 -16.56 -14.56
CA GLU A 6 32.95 -15.25 -14.66
C GLU A 6 31.92 -15.05 -13.54
N ASP A 7 32.41 -14.69 -12.36
CA ASP A 7 31.67 -13.85 -11.42
C ASP A 7 32.55 -12.65 -11.08
N VAL A 8 32.30 -11.59 -11.85
CA VAL A 8 32.83 -10.25 -11.65
C VAL A 8 32.31 -9.79 -10.29
N ALA A 9 33.23 -9.60 -9.33
CA ALA A 9 32.99 -8.83 -8.13
C ALA A 9 32.46 -7.45 -8.55
N ALA A 10 31.13 -7.31 -8.46
CA ALA A 10 30.41 -6.12 -8.88
C ALA A 10 30.87 -4.96 -7.99
N LYS A 11 31.69 -4.09 -8.57
CA LYS A 11 31.88 -2.73 -8.06
C LYS A 11 30.50 -2.12 -7.90
N SER A 12 30.08 -1.92 -6.66
CA SER A 12 28.87 -1.23 -6.23
C SER A 12 28.97 0.26 -6.55
N THR A 13 28.99 0.58 -7.84
CA THR A 13 28.64 1.90 -8.33
C THR A 13 27.14 2.06 -8.09
N LYS A 14 26.80 2.95 -7.16
CA LYS A 14 25.46 3.42 -6.80
C LYS A 14 24.74 4.02 -8.02
N ALA A 15 24.42 3.19 -9.01
CA ALA A 15 23.58 3.60 -10.12
C ALA A 15 22.19 3.91 -9.53
N PRO A 16 21.61 5.09 -9.82
CA PRO A 16 20.27 5.40 -9.36
C PRO A 16 19.32 4.33 -9.89
N LEU A 17 18.74 3.54 -8.99
CA LEU A 17 17.80 2.50 -9.36
C LEU A 17 16.59 3.14 -10.05
N SER A 18 16.30 2.69 -11.27
CA SER A 18 15.10 3.13 -12.00
C SER A 18 13.84 2.78 -11.20
N PRO A 19 12.80 3.64 -11.18
CA PRO A 19 11.54 3.36 -10.50
C PRO A 19 10.94 1.98 -10.84
N LYS A 20 11.12 1.53 -12.09
CA LYS A 20 10.67 0.20 -12.53
C LYS A 20 11.38 -0.94 -11.79
N ILE A 21 12.70 -0.84 -11.62
CA ILE A 21 13.50 -1.86 -10.93
C ILE A 21 13.09 -1.95 -9.46
N GLN A 22 12.81 -0.81 -8.83
CA GLN A 22 12.40 -0.77 -7.43
C GLN A 22 11.01 -1.35 -7.20
N TRP A 23 10.10 -1.10 -8.14
CA TRP A 23 8.81 -1.75 -8.15
C TRP A 23 8.97 -3.28 -8.26
N ASP A 24 9.87 -3.75 -9.14
CA ASP A 24 10.15 -5.18 -9.28
C ASP A 24 10.75 -5.78 -7.99
N HIS A 25 11.63 -5.05 -7.29
CA HIS A 25 12.16 -5.46 -5.99
C HIS A 25 11.05 -5.53 -4.93
N PHE A 26 10.18 -4.52 -4.88
CA PHE A 26 9.03 -4.51 -3.99
C PHE A 26 8.11 -5.73 -4.24
N LYS A 27 7.80 -6.02 -5.51
CA LYS A 27 7.02 -7.22 -5.88
C LYS A 27 7.71 -8.52 -5.44
N LYS A 28 9.03 -8.63 -5.58
CA LYS A 28 9.81 -9.79 -5.12
C LYS A 28 9.71 -9.95 -3.60
N HIS A 29 9.86 -8.86 -2.84
CA HIS A 29 9.75 -8.88 -1.39
C HIS A 29 8.35 -9.28 -0.91
N ARG A 30 7.29 -8.73 -1.53
CA ARG A 30 5.90 -9.10 -1.22
C ARG A 30 5.65 -10.59 -1.49
N LYS A 31 6.17 -11.13 -2.60
CA LYS A 31 6.10 -12.58 -2.90
C LYS A 31 6.86 -13.43 -1.90
N ALA A 32 7.97 -12.93 -1.37
CA ALA A 32 8.76 -13.58 -0.34
C ALA A 32 8.14 -13.48 1.07
N GLY A 33 6.99 -12.79 1.22
CA GLY A 33 6.32 -12.62 2.51
C GLY A 33 6.93 -11.53 3.40
N ILE A 34 7.78 -10.67 2.84
CA ILE A 34 8.36 -9.54 3.57
C ILE A 34 7.30 -8.45 3.73
N GLU A 35 7.12 -7.97 4.96
CA GLU A 35 6.19 -6.89 5.26
C GLU A 35 6.63 -5.57 4.63
N ALA A 36 5.64 -4.83 4.16
CA ALA A 36 5.85 -3.48 3.67
C ALA A 36 5.57 -2.50 4.81
N THR A 37 6.36 -1.45 4.89
CA THR A 37 6.21 -0.38 5.86
C THR A 37 5.81 0.90 5.15
N THR A 38 4.72 1.51 5.60
CA THR A 38 4.23 2.76 5.04
C THR A 38 5.21 3.90 5.29
N VAL A 39 5.47 4.68 4.25
CA VAL A 39 6.36 5.83 4.26
C VAL A 39 5.60 7.14 4.13
N PHE A 40 6.11 8.15 4.81
CA PHE A 40 5.51 9.46 4.92
C PHE A 40 6.50 10.54 4.51
N ALA A 41 5.97 11.69 4.12
CA ALA A 41 6.74 12.91 3.95
C ALA A 41 6.11 14.03 4.77
N ARG A 42 6.94 14.94 5.28
CA ARG A 42 6.48 16.18 5.93
C ARG A 42 7.33 17.36 5.51
N ILE A 43 6.85 18.55 5.75
CA ILE A 43 7.67 19.77 5.70
C ILE A 43 8.47 19.83 7.01
N ALA A 44 9.78 20.12 6.94
CA ALA A 44 10.62 20.30 8.12
C ALA A 44 10.01 21.34 9.07
N GLY A 45 9.95 21.00 10.36
CA GLY A 45 9.33 21.86 11.39
C GLY A 45 7.80 21.81 11.45
N THR A 46 7.13 20.97 10.66
CA THR A 46 5.67 20.74 10.77
C THR A 46 5.35 19.38 11.40
N GLU A 47 4.19 19.27 12.03
CA GLU A 47 3.70 18.02 12.62
C GLU A 47 2.87 17.17 11.63
N ALA A 48 2.51 17.73 10.49
CA ALA A 48 1.68 17.08 9.49
C ALA A 48 2.49 16.09 8.64
N TRP A 49 2.20 14.80 8.80
CA TRP A 49 2.73 13.73 7.96
C TRP A 49 1.77 13.40 6.82
N PHE A 50 2.31 13.32 5.61
CA PHE A 50 1.58 12.95 4.41
C PHE A 50 2.02 11.56 3.97
N GLU A 51 1.06 10.65 3.82
CA GLU A 51 1.31 9.30 3.36
C GLU A 51 1.70 9.30 1.87
N VAL A 52 2.82 8.66 1.53
CA VAL A 52 3.39 8.68 0.18
C VAL A 52 3.32 7.32 -0.51
N GLY A 53 3.42 6.23 0.24
CA GLY A 53 3.45 4.87 -0.30
C GLY A 53 4.03 3.90 0.71
N ASP A 54 4.59 2.79 0.22
CA ASP A 54 5.11 1.70 1.03
C ASP A 54 6.52 1.29 0.60
N VAL A 55 7.35 0.92 1.57
CA VAL A 55 8.71 0.42 1.35
C VAL A 55 8.84 -1.00 1.89
N SER A 56 9.64 -1.84 1.25
CA SER A 56 9.99 -3.16 1.76
C SER A 56 11.50 -3.30 1.83
N ALA A 57 12.00 -3.97 2.86
CA ALA A 57 13.43 -4.13 3.14
C ALA A 57 13.75 -5.60 3.44
N ALA A 58 14.79 -6.12 2.81
CA ALA A 58 15.40 -7.40 3.15
C ALA A 58 16.83 -7.12 3.66
N PRO A 59 17.25 -7.51 4.88
CA PRO A 59 16.54 -8.30 5.89
C PRO A 59 15.50 -7.50 6.69
N PRO A 60 14.59 -8.19 7.42
CA PRO A 60 13.62 -7.54 8.31
C PRO A 60 14.35 -6.73 9.39
N GLY A 61 13.88 -5.49 9.62
CA GLY A 61 14.53 -4.53 10.51
C GLY A 61 15.42 -3.49 9.81
N ALA A 62 15.71 -3.67 8.52
CA ALA A 62 16.50 -2.71 7.75
C ALA A 62 15.66 -1.59 7.09
N VAL A 63 14.44 -1.35 7.58
CA VAL A 63 13.47 -0.41 6.99
C VAL A 63 14.05 1.01 6.93
N ALA A 64 14.69 1.49 7.99
CA ALA A 64 15.30 2.82 8.00
C ALA A 64 16.37 2.98 6.90
N GLY A 65 17.18 1.94 6.67
CA GLY A 65 18.15 1.89 5.58
C GLY A 65 17.49 1.89 4.21
N ALA A 66 16.39 1.14 4.02
CA ALA A 66 15.62 1.12 2.78
C ALA A 66 14.99 2.50 2.47
N VAL A 67 14.41 3.16 3.48
CA VAL A 67 13.87 4.52 3.36
C VAL A 67 15.00 5.51 3.01
N GLN A 68 16.18 5.36 3.59
CA GLN A 68 17.35 6.18 3.26
C GLN A 68 17.79 6.00 1.80
N VAL A 69 17.81 4.76 1.29
CA VAL A 69 18.10 4.47 -0.13
C VAL A 69 17.04 5.08 -1.03
N GLN A 70 15.75 4.94 -0.67
CA GLN A 70 14.63 5.38 -1.48
C GLN A 70 14.18 6.82 -1.23
N LYS A 71 14.89 7.56 -0.37
CA LYS A 71 14.54 8.92 0.06
C LYS A 71 14.23 9.83 -1.11
N ARG A 72 15.08 9.82 -2.15
CA ARG A 72 14.90 10.68 -3.32
C ARG A 72 13.56 10.42 -4.01
N LEU A 73 13.21 9.16 -4.23
CA LEU A 73 11.97 8.81 -4.93
C LEU A 73 10.74 9.01 -4.07
N ILE A 74 10.84 8.77 -2.76
CA ILE A 74 9.77 9.10 -1.82
C ILE A 74 9.46 10.60 -1.89
N LEU A 75 10.48 11.47 -1.83
CA LEU A 75 10.27 12.92 -1.86
C LEU A 75 9.80 13.43 -3.23
N GLU A 76 10.34 12.89 -4.33
CA GLU A 76 9.87 13.20 -5.68
C GLU A 76 8.41 12.75 -5.91
N HIS A 77 8.00 11.64 -5.30
CA HIS A 77 6.63 11.14 -5.38
C HIS A 77 5.68 11.89 -4.45
N ALA A 78 6.16 12.32 -3.28
CA ALA A 78 5.38 13.08 -2.30
C ALA A 78 4.77 14.35 -2.92
N VAL A 79 5.54 15.10 -3.71
CA VAL A 79 5.05 16.31 -4.39
C VAL A 79 4.07 16.01 -5.53
N ARG A 80 4.05 14.78 -6.06
CA ARG A 80 3.08 14.34 -7.09
C ARG A 80 1.75 13.94 -6.46
N VAL A 81 1.80 13.21 -5.34
CA VAL A 81 0.60 12.78 -4.59
C VAL A 81 -0.01 13.97 -3.83
N HIS A 82 0.84 14.84 -3.28
CA HIS A 82 0.44 16.00 -2.47
C HIS A 82 1.05 17.29 -3.06
N PRO A 83 0.43 17.88 -4.10
CA PRO A 83 0.95 19.09 -4.77
C PRO A 83 1.14 20.29 -3.84
N GLN A 84 0.46 20.34 -2.70
CA GLN A 84 0.66 21.35 -1.65
C GLN A 84 2.08 21.37 -1.06
N LEU A 85 2.83 20.26 -1.20
CA LEU A 85 4.22 20.16 -0.76
C LEU A 85 5.21 20.79 -1.75
N LEU A 86 4.78 21.04 -3.00
CA LEU A 86 5.64 21.54 -4.08
C LEU A 86 6.38 22.85 -3.74
N PRO A 87 5.74 23.88 -3.12
CA PRO A 87 6.44 25.12 -2.77
C PRO A 87 7.59 24.91 -1.79
N LYS A 88 7.53 23.84 -0.97
CA LYS A 88 8.50 23.50 0.06
C LYS A 88 9.23 22.18 -0.23
N ALA A 89 9.32 21.79 -1.51
CA ALA A 89 9.91 20.51 -1.91
C ALA A 89 11.35 20.30 -1.41
N ARG A 90 12.12 21.38 -1.23
CA ARG A 90 13.50 21.35 -0.72
C ARG A 90 13.60 21.15 0.80
N GLU A 91 12.51 21.39 1.51
CA GLU A 91 12.41 21.31 2.98
C GLU A 91 11.70 20.01 3.41
N LEU A 92 11.48 19.07 2.50
CA LEU A 92 10.76 17.85 2.83
C LEU A 92 11.66 16.83 3.55
N GLU A 93 11.10 16.25 4.61
CA GLU A 93 11.69 15.15 5.36
C GLU A 93 10.89 13.87 5.09
N ALA A 94 11.60 12.76 4.91
CA ALA A 94 11.00 11.44 4.82
C ALA A 94 10.84 10.84 6.22
N GLY A 95 9.82 10.02 6.41
CA GLY A 95 9.57 9.25 7.62
C GLY A 95 8.93 7.90 7.29
N TYR A 96 8.78 7.05 8.30
CA TYR A 96 8.19 5.72 8.15
C TYR A 96 7.38 5.32 9.38
N ALA A 97 6.40 4.44 9.18
CA ALA A 97 5.61 3.87 10.26
C ALA A 97 6.45 2.89 11.11
N VAL A 98 6.32 3.01 12.43
CA VAL A 98 6.82 2.06 13.42
C VAL A 98 5.66 1.74 14.34
N GLY A 99 4.97 0.62 14.06
CA GLY A 99 3.69 0.31 14.71
C GLY A 99 2.67 1.40 14.42
N SER A 100 2.13 2.02 15.48
CA SER A 100 1.11 3.07 15.39
C SER A 100 1.68 4.50 15.25
N THR A 101 3.00 4.67 15.24
CA THR A 101 3.67 5.97 15.29
C THR A 101 4.49 6.21 14.03
N THR A 102 4.55 7.45 13.55
CA THR A 102 5.43 7.84 12.44
C THR A 102 6.74 8.40 12.99
N GLN A 103 7.87 7.89 12.50
CA GLN A 103 9.20 8.38 12.89
C GLN A 103 9.88 9.11 11.72
N PRO A 104 10.53 10.26 11.97
CA PRO A 104 11.37 10.91 10.98
C PRO A 104 12.60 10.07 10.68
N LEU A 105 13.02 10.05 9.41
CA LEU A 105 14.21 9.34 8.98
C LEU A 105 15.47 9.94 9.62
N GLN A 106 16.11 9.16 10.47
CA GLN A 106 17.43 9.49 11.02
C GLN A 106 18.54 9.11 10.03
N LYS A 107 19.74 9.68 10.22
CA LYS A 107 20.92 9.30 9.45
C LYS A 107 21.33 7.87 9.83
N VAL A 108 20.89 6.91 9.04
CA VAL A 108 21.25 5.49 9.15
C VAL A 108 22.14 5.11 7.98
N GLU A 109 23.00 4.10 8.15
CA GLU A 109 23.76 3.54 7.04
C GLU A 109 22.80 2.97 5.98
N PRO A 110 22.96 3.34 4.71
CA PRO A 110 22.13 2.82 3.64
C PRO A 110 22.41 1.33 3.44
N ILE A 111 21.35 0.54 3.26
CA ILE A 111 21.46 -0.85 2.81
C ILE A 111 21.76 -0.94 1.32
N ASP A 112 21.95 -2.15 0.81
CA ASP A 112 22.04 -2.35 -0.63
C ASP A 112 20.74 -1.93 -1.31
N ALA A 113 20.85 -1.28 -2.47
CA ALA A 113 19.69 -0.85 -3.22
C ALA A 113 18.88 -2.04 -3.76
N ALA A 114 19.54 -3.19 -3.98
CA ALA A 114 18.89 -4.45 -4.34
C ALA A 114 17.95 -4.98 -3.25
N GLU A 115 18.20 -4.59 -2.01
CA GLU A 115 17.49 -5.01 -0.81
C GLU A 115 16.32 -4.08 -0.42
N ALA A 116 16.15 -2.98 -1.15
CA ALA A 116 15.08 -2.01 -0.94
C ALA A 116 14.10 -2.00 -2.12
N GLY A 117 12.81 -2.13 -1.82
CA GLY A 117 11.72 -1.95 -2.78
C GLY A 117 10.79 -0.81 -2.35
N PHE A 118 10.24 -0.06 -3.31
CA PHE A 118 9.30 1.03 -3.05
C PHE A 118 8.08 0.95 -3.99
N GLU A 119 6.89 1.10 -3.42
CA GLU A 119 5.62 1.29 -4.12
C GLU A 119 5.04 2.65 -3.74
N GLY A 120 4.91 3.54 -4.72
CA GLY A 120 4.29 4.85 -4.51
C GLY A 120 2.77 4.76 -4.53
N ARG A 121 2.10 5.52 -3.66
CA ARG A 121 0.63 5.69 -3.67
C ARG A 121 0.14 6.22 -5.00
N ALA A 122 -1.04 5.79 -5.43
CA ALA A 122 -1.66 6.29 -6.65
C ALA A 122 -1.80 7.82 -6.58
N ASP A 123 -1.25 8.52 -7.56
CA ASP A 123 -1.39 9.96 -7.68
C ASP A 123 -2.65 10.31 -8.47
N ALA A 124 -3.18 11.53 -8.26
CA ALA A 124 -4.35 12.03 -8.97
C ALA A 124 -4.15 12.07 -10.50
N SER A 125 -2.91 11.93 -11.01
CA SER A 125 -2.63 11.84 -12.44
C SER A 125 -3.02 10.50 -13.08
N GLY A 126 -3.48 9.51 -12.29
CA GLY A 126 -4.00 8.23 -12.79
C GLY A 126 -2.92 7.30 -13.35
N ARG A 127 -1.64 7.67 -13.26
CA ARG A 127 -0.52 6.86 -13.80
C ARG A 127 -0.27 5.58 -13.01
N TYR A 128 -0.65 5.53 -11.73
CA TYR A 128 -0.45 4.38 -10.85
C TYR A 128 -1.75 3.83 -10.22
N GLY A 129 -2.92 4.30 -10.66
CA GLY A 129 -4.22 4.00 -10.03
C GLY A 129 -4.75 2.56 -10.13
N LYS A 130 -4.06 1.66 -10.84
CA LYS A 130 -4.55 0.28 -11.06
C LYS A 130 -4.25 -0.69 -9.91
N SER A 131 -3.33 -0.38 -8.98
CA SER A 131 -2.99 -1.30 -7.87
C SER A 131 -3.69 -0.99 -6.54
N GLN A 132 -4.03 0.27 -6.25
CA GLN A 132 -4.58 0.64 -4.93
C GLN A 132 -6.03 0.19 -4.69
N ALA A 133 -6.90 0.21 -5.71
CA ALA A 133 -8.29 -0.21 -5.54
C ALA A 133 -8.39 -1.68 -5.10
N GLU A 134 -7.55 -2.54 -5.68
CA GLU A 134 -7.54 -3.98 -5.37
C GLU A 134 -6.94 -4.29 -3.99
N ILE A 135 -6.01 -3.45 -3.49
CA ILE A 135 -5.38 -3.61 -2.18
C ILE A 135 -6.29 -3.10 -1.06
N LEU A 136 -6.91 -1.92 -1.22
CA LEU A 136 -7.87 -1.37 -0.25
C LEU A 136 -9.12 -2.24 -0.13
N GLU A 137 -9.59 -2.83 -1.24
CA GLU A 137 -10.73 -3.76 -1.20
C GLU A 137 -10.37 -5.06 -0.47
N ARG A 138 -9.11 -5.53 -0.57
CA ARG A 138 -8.62 -6.69 0.20
C ARG A 138 -8.48 -6.42 1.69
N GLU A 139 -8.04 -5.23 2.09
CA GLU A 139 -7.94 -4.86 3.51
C GLU A 139 -9.32 -4.61 4.14
N ALA A 140 -10.24 -3.97 3.42
CA ALA A 140 -11.63 -3.82 3.85
C ALA A 140 -12.34 -5.18 3.99
N SER A 141 -12.07 -6.12 3.08
CA SER A 141 -12.64 -7.47 3.14
C SER A 141 -12.01 -8.35 4.24
N SER A 142 -10.74 -8.10 4.60
CA SER A 142 -10.06 -8.79 5.71
C SER A 142 -10.61 -8.39 7.09
N LEU A 143 -10.90 -7.10 7.32
CA LEU A 143 -11.48 -6.61 8.58
C LEU A 143 -12.92 -7.09 8.81
N GLN A 144 -13.69 -7.34 7.74
CA GLN A 144 -15.06 -7.83 7.84
C GLN A 144 -15.15 -9.34 8.16
N ALA A 145 -14.05 -10.10 7.99
CA ALA A 145 -13.99 -11.52 8.34
C ALA A 145 -13.75 -11.78 9.85
N ALA A 146 -13.27 -10.78 10.61
CA ALA A 146 -12.94 -10.90 12.02
C ALA A 146 -14.10 -10.58 12.99
N SER A 147 -15.26 -10.12 12.50
CA SER A 147 -16.44 -9.80 13.34
C SER A 147 -17.61 -10.77 13.16
N LYS A 148 -17.34 -12.08 13.03
CA LYS A 148 -18.37 -13.09 13.32
C LYS A 148 -18.34 -13.41 14.82
N PRO A 149 -19.32 -12.97 15.62
CA PRO A 149 -19.42 -13.39 17.00
C PRO A 149 -19.71 -14.90 17.05
N ALA A 150 -18.76 -15.65 17.60
CA ALA A 150 -19.02 -16.99 18.09
C ALA A 150 -19.90 -16.89 19.35
N GLY A 151 -21.23 -17.05 19.20
CA GLY A 151 -22.11 -17.10 20.36
C GLY A 151 -23.59 -17.20 20.01
N GLY A 152 -24.23 -18.30 20.42
CA GLY A 152 -25.69 -18.37 20.47
C GLY A 152 -26.31 -19.73 20.17
N LYS A 153 -25.95 -20.78 20.92
CA LYS A 153 -26.70 -22.04 20.94
C LYS A 153 -28.00 -21.83 21.75
N GLY A 154 -28.96 -21.09 21.19
CA GLY A 154 -30.28 -20.89 21.76
C GLY A 154 -31.26 -21.94 21.25
N LYS A 155 -31.43 -23.02 22.00
CA LYS A 155 -32.42 -24.07 21.76
C LYS A 155 -33.76 -23.57 22.34
N GLY A 156 -34.61 -22.97 21.51
CA GLY A 156 -35.95 -22.53 21.90
C GLY A 156 -36.93 -22.79 20.76
N GLY A 157 -37.63 -23.92 20.84
CA GLY A 157 -38.68 -24.27 19.89
C GLY A 157 -39.98 -23.53 20.22
N PHE A 158 -40.62 -22.98 19.20
CA PHE A 158 -42.06 -22.71 19.17
C PHE A 158 -42.58 -22.97 17.75
N PRO A 159 -43.52 -23.92 17.55
CA PRO A 159 -44.17 -24.14 16.27
C PRO A 159 -45.38 -23.20 16.16
N GLY A 160 -45.39 -22.33 15.15
CA GLY A 160 -46.51 -21.45 14.84
C GLY A 160 -46.79 -21.48 13.35
N GLY A 161 -47.66 -22.42 12.95
CA GLY A 161 -48.17 -22.51 11.59
C GLY A 161 -48.97 -21.26 11.20
N GLY A 162 -48.79 -20.83 9.97
CA GLY A 162 -49.49 -19.69 9.39
C GLY A 162 -49.49 -19.79 7.87
N THR A 163 -50.22 -20.79 7.36
CA THR A 163 -50.68 -20.85 5.97
C THR A 163 -51.55 -19.63 5.66
N GLY A 164 -51.19 -18.84 4.65
CA GLY A 164 -52.04 -17.79 4.09
C GLY A 164 -51.81 -17.64 2.58
N PRO A 165 -52.79 -17.94 1.72
CA PRO A 165 -52.64 -17.98 0.27
C PRO A 165 -53.11 -16.71 -0.44
N ALA A 166 -52.91 -16.72 -1.76
CA ALA A 166 -53.56 -15.94 -2.81
C ALA A 166 -52.99 -14.52 -3.07
N ALA A 167 -52.22 -14.34 -4.14
CA ALA A 167 -52.70 -14.20 -5.52
C ALA A 167 -53.66 -13.02 -5.70
N ARG A 168 -53.19 -11.92 -6.32
CA ARG A 168 -53.97 -11.12 -7.27
C ARG A 168 -53.08 -10.60 -8.40
N LYS A 169 -53.35 -11.18 -9.56
CA LYS A 169 -52.98 -10.75 -10.91
C LYS A 169 -53.94 -9.62 -11.30
N GLY A 170 -53.45 -8.54 -11.90
CA GLY A 170 -54.29 -7.48 -12.48
C GLY A 170 -53.47 -6.42 -13.22
N PRO A 171 -54.00 -5.81 -14.29
CA PRO A 171 -53.26 -5.71 -15.54
C PRO A 171 -52.89 -4.29 -15.99
N ALA A 172 -52.12 -4.29 -17.09
CA ALA A 172 -51.75 -3.20 -17.99
C ALA A 172 -52.77 -2.06 -18.15
N GLY A 173 -52.25 -0.84 -18.18
CA GLY A 173 -52.93 0.36 -18.69
C GLY A 173 -51.94 1.19 -19.49
N ALA A 174 -52.13 1.23 -20.81
CA ALA A 174 -51.43 2.06 -21.78
C ALA A 174 -52.27 3.32 -22.09
N GLY A 175 -51.61 4.42 -22.47
CA GLY A 175 -52.19 5.65 -23.03
C GLY A 175 -51.28 6.84 -22.72
N ARG A 176 -50.42 7.38 -23.61
CA ARG A 176 -50.63 8.16 -24.86
C ARG A 176 -51.59 9.35 -24.72
N GLY A 177 -51.05 10.54 -25.01
CA GLY A 177 -51.79 11.64 -25.63
C GLY A 177 -51.58 13.00 -24.96
N ASP A 178 -50.86 13.88 -25.68
CA ASP A 178 -50.71 15.36 -25.60
C ASP A 178 -50.61 16.07 -24.24
#